data_AF-A0A6G8QUU1-F1
#
_entry.id   AF-A0A6G8QUU1-F1
#
_cell.length_a   1.000
_cell.length_b   1.000
_cell.length_c   1.000
_cell.angle_alpha   90.00
_cell.angle_beta   90.00
_cell.angle_gamma   90.00
#
_symmetry.space_group_name_H-M   'P 1'
#
loop_
_entity.id
_entity.type
_entity.pdbx_description
1 polymer ?
#
loop_
_entity_poly.entity_id
_entity_poly.type
_entity_poly.pdbx_seq_one_letter_code
_entity_poly.pdbx_strand_id
1 'polypeptide(L)'
;HNKVYKSFSDVIEGKEGRFRETLLGKRVDYSGRSVIVVGPSLSLHQCGLPREIAIELFQTFVIRGLIRQHIASNIGIAKSKIREKEPIVWEILQEVMQGHPVLLNRAPTLHRLGIQAFQPILVEGRAICLHPLVCKGFNADFDGDQMAVHVPLSLEAQAEARLL
;
A
#
# COMPACT_ATOMS: atom_id res chain seq x y z
N HIS A 1 -32.96 -26.23 -3.82
CA HIS A 1 -32.27 -26.82 -4.98
C HIS A 1 -32.82 -26.22 -6.27
N ASN A 2 -32.49 -24.96 -6.57
CA ASN A 2 -32.95 -24.29 -7.80
C ASN A 2 -31.96 -23.20 -8.27
N LYS A 3 -30.65 -23.48 -8.15
CA LYS A 3 -29.61 -22.56 -8.62
C LYS A 3 -29.22 -22.97 -10.03
N VAL A 4 -29.43 -22.07 -10.99
CA VAL A 4 -29.09 -22.30 -12.40
C VAL A 4 -27.58 -22.50 -12.52
N TYR A 5 -27.17 -23.55 -13.25
CA TYR A 5 -25.75 -23.81 -13.54
C TYR A 5 -25.21 -22.74 -14.50
N LYS A 6 -23.97 -22.28 -14.25
CA LYS A 6 -23.29 -21.36 -15.18
C LYS A 6 -22.85 -22.12 -16.44
N SER A 7 -23.23 -21.62 -17.61
CA SER A 7 -22.74 -22.11 -18.89
C SER A 7 -21.29 -21.67 -19.14
N PHE A 8 -20.63 -22.23 -20.16
CA PHE A 8 -19.31 -21.75 -20.56
C PHE A 8 -19.31 -20.27 -20.96
N SER A 9 -20.38 -19.80 -21.62
CA SER A 9 -20.53 -18.38 -21.96
C SER A 9 -20.61 -17.50 -20.71
N ASP A 10 -21.35 -17.93 -19.68
CA ASP A 10 -21.48 -17.20 -18.40
C ASP A 10 -20.18 -17.13 -17.61
N VAL A 11 -19.25 -18.06 -17.84
CA VAL A 11 -17.91 -18.02 -17.24
C VAL A 11 -17.04 -16.95 -17.89
N ILE A 12 -17.30 -16.62 -19.16
CA ILE A 12 -16.48 -15.69 -19.94
C ILE A 12 -17.06 -14.27 -19.87
N GLU A 13 -18.37 -14.14 -20.02
CA GLU A 13 -19.08 -12.87 -20.17
C GLU A 13 -19.57 -12.28 -18.84
N GLY A 14 -19.97 -11.01 -18.86
CA GLY A 14 -20.51 -10.31 -17.71
C GLY A 14 -19.47 -9.80 -16.71
N LYS A 15 -19.95 -9.19 -15.61
CA LYS A 15 -19.10 -8.55 -14.59
C LYS A 15 -18.28 -9.55 -13.78
N GLU A 16 -18.85 -10.73 -13.50
CA GLU A 16 -18.19 -11.88 -12.86
C GLU A 16 -17.51 -12.82 -13.87
N GLY A 17 -17.47 -12.43 -15.15
CA GLY A 17 -16.81 -13.18 -16.20
C GLY A 17 -15.29 -13.07 -16.09
N ARG A 18 -14.59 -14.08 -16.59
CA ARG A 18 -13.11 -14.18 -16.53
C ARG A 18 -12.40 -12.93 -17.03
N PHE A 19 -12.90 -12.29 -18.09
CA PHE A 19 -12.27 -11.10 -18.65
C PHE A 19 -12.28 -9.92 -17.69
N ARG A 20 -13.42 -9.61 -17.08
CA ARG A 20 -13.57 -8.42 -16.23
C ARG A 20 -13.05 -8.63 -14.83
N GLU A 21 -13.28 -9.80 -14.25
CA GLU A 21 -12.93 -10.06 -12.85
C GLU A 21 -11.49 -10.56 -12.68
N THR A 22 -10.94 -11.30 -13.64
CA THR A 22 -9.63 -11.97 -13.49
C THR A 22 -8.55 -11.43 -14.42
N LEU A 23 -8.88 -10.96 -15.62
CA LEU A 23 -7.86 -10.46 -16.57
C LEU A 23 -7.60 -8.96 -16.41
N LEU A 24 -8.66 -8.14 -16.36
CA LEU A 24 -8.54 -6.68 -16.24
C LEU A 24 -8.34 -6.22 -14.79
N GLY A 25 -8.94 -6.92 -13.82
CA GLY A 25 -8.73 -6.70 -12.39
C GLY A 25 -8.09 -7.92 -11.77
N LYS A 26 -7.15 -7.73 -10.85
CA LYS A 26 -6.55 -8.80 -10.06
C LYS A 26 -6.34 -8.33 -8.63
N ARG A 27 -6.36 -9.28 -7.70
CA ARG A 27 -5.80 -9.06 -6.37
C ARG A 27 -4.28 -9.03 -6.49
N VAL A 28 -3.65 -8.11 -5.78
CA VAL A 28 -2.21 -7.87 -5.86
C VAL A 28 -1.58 -7.96 -4.48
N ASP A 29 -0.40 -8.55 -4.41
CA ASP A 29 0.44 -8.53 -3.21
C ASP A 29 1.01 -7.13 -2.96
N TYR A 30 1.71 -6.95 -1.84
CA TYR A 30 2.31 -5.66 -1.45
C TYR A 30 1.28 -4.52 -1.46
N SER A 31 0.07 -4.83 -1.00
CA SER A 31 -1.03 -3.87 -0.89
C SER A 31 -1.74 -3.95 0.46
N GLY A 32 -2.29 -2.83 0.89
CA GLY A 32 -3.01 -2.69 2.15
C GLY A 32 -4.19 -1.73 2.00
N ARG A 33 -5.03 -1.63 3.03
CA ARG A 33 -6.14 -0.65 3.09
C ARG A 33 -6.37 -0.21 4.52
N SER A 34 -6.62 1.08 4.72
CA SER A 34 -7.10 1.61 5.99
C SER A 34 -7.97 2.84 5.80
N VAL A 35 -8.63 3.25 6.88
CA VAL A 35 -9.35 4.52 6.98
C VAL A 35 -8.38 5.68 6.84
N ILE A 36 -8.79 6.75 6.17
CA ILE A 36 -8.00 7.98 6.06
C ILE A 36 -8.37 9.00 7.12
N VAL A 37 -7.36 9.74 7.58
CA VAL A 37 -7.50 10.91 8.46
C VAL A 37 -6.72 12.09 7.89
N VAL A 38 -7.09 13.29 8.30
CA VAL A 38 -6.43 14.50 7.82
C VAL A 38 -5.01 14.62 8.40
N GLY A 39 -4.02 14.84 7.53
CA GLY A 39 -2.63 15.10 7.91
C GLY A 39 -2.20 16.52 7.52
N PRO A 40 -2.58 17.56 8.29
CA PRO A 40 -2.34 18.96 7.91
C PRO A 40 -0.86 19.38 8.01
N SER A 41 -0.04 18.65 8.78
CA SER A 41 1.39 18.90 8.93
C SER A 41 2.26 18.22 7.86
N LEU A 42 1.65 17.41 6.98
CA LEU A 42 2.35 16.73 5.90
C LEU A 42 2.77 17.73 4.83
N SER A 43 3.89 17.47 4.16
CA SER A 43 4.15 18.13 2.87
C SER A 43 3.24 17.54 1.79
N LEU A 44 2.98 18.29 0.70
CA LEU A 44 2.07 17.87 -0.36
C LEU A 44 2.41 16.50 -0.99
N HIS A 45 3.70 16.16 -1.05
CA HIS A 45 4.20 14.91 -1.62
C HIS A 45 4.30 13.77 -0.59
N GLN A 46 3.85 13.98 0.65
CA GLN A 46 3.96 13.00 1.73
C GLN A 46 2.60 12.42 2.13
N CYS A 47 2.62 11.19 2.63
CA CYS A 47 1.48 10.58 3.31
C CYS A 47 1.93 9.91 4.62
N GLY A 48 1.06 9.90 5.63
CA GLY A 48 1.32 9.12 6.85
C GLY A 48 0.90 7.67 6.67
N LEU A 49 1.84 6.74 6.85
CA LEU A 49 1.59 5.31 6.81
C LEU A 49 1.70 4.71 8.22
N PRO A 50 0.65 4.03 8.72
CA PRO A 50 0.68 3.35 10.01
C PRO A 50 1.81 2.34 10.10
N ARG A 51 2.47 2.28 11.26
CA ARG A 51 3.56 1.33 11.54
C ARG A 51 3.19 -0.13 11.23
N GLU A 52 1.98 -0.55 11.63
CA GLU A 52 1.48 -1.92 11.40
C GLU A 52 1.34 -2.26 9.91
N ILE A 53 0.92 -1.30 9.09
CA ILE A 53 0.77 -1.49 7.65
C ILE A 53 2.15 -1.43 6.98
N ALA A 54 2.98 -0.46 7.36
CA ALA A 54 4.30 -0.27 6.81
C ALA A 54 5.19 -1.50 7.01
N ILE A 55 5.22 -2.08 8.21
CA ILE A 55 6.07 -3.25 8.49
C ILE A 55 5.66 -4.47 7.66
N GLU A 56 4.37 -4.67 7.41
CA GLU A 56 3.87 -5.78 6.59
C GLU A 56 4.21 -5.58 5.11
N LEU A 57 3.94 -4.37 4.59
CA LEU A 57 4.20 -4.05 3.18
C LEU A 57 5.69 -4.06 2.83
N PHE A 58 6.55 -3.64 3.76
CA PHE A 58 8.00 -3.54 3.54
C PHE A 58 8.79 -4.69 4.18
N GLN A 59 8.12 -5.74 4.68
CA GLN A 59 8.75 -6.79 5.48
C GLN A 59 9.99 -7.41 4.81
N THR A 60 9.89 -7.73 3.52
CA THR A 60 10.99 -8.31 2.73
C THR A 60 12.21 -7.39 2.69
N PHE A 61 11.99 -6.08 2.55
CA PHE A 61 13.06 -5.08 2.50
C PHE A 61 13.70 -4.88 3.88
N VAL A 62 12.89 -4.89 4.95
CA VAL A 62 13.39 -4.82 6.33
C VAL A 62 14.22 -6.04 6.68
N ILE A 63 13.78 -7.25 6.31
CA ILE A 63 14.57 -8.49 6.49
C ILE A 63 15.92 -8.37 5.78
N ARG A 64 15.93 -7.87 4.54
CA ARG A 64 17.17 -7.64 3.79
C ARG A 64 18.07 -6.61 4.49
N GLY A 65 17.49 -5.52 5.03
CA GLY A 65 18.21 -4.51 5.80
C GLY A 65 18.88 -5.08 7.05
N LEU A 66 18.13 -5.84 7.85
CA LEU A 66 18.62 -6.50 9.08
C LEU A 66 19.79 -7.45 8.82
N ILE A 67 19.74 -8.22 7.73
CA ILE A 67 20.80 -9.15 7.36
C ILE A 67 22.03 -8.38 6.84
N ARG A 68 21.82 -7.36 5.98
CA ARG A 68 22.90 -6.54 5.40
C ARG A 68 23.69 -5.79 6.46
N GLN A 69 23.02 -5.34 7.52
CA GLN A 69 23.65 -4.64 8.65
C GLN A 69 24.19 -5.61 9.73
N HIS A 70 24.19 -6.93 9.49
CA HIS A 70 24.64 -7.95 10.44
C HIS A 70 23.88 -8.00 11.78
N ILE A 71 22.69 -7.41 11.84
CA ILE A 71 21.80 -7.44 13.03
C ILE A 71 21.08 -8.79 13.14
N ALA A 72 20.83 -9.44 12.01
CA ALA A 72 20.30 -10.80 11.95
C ALA A 72 21.22 -11.70 11.10
N SER A 73 21.52 -12.90 11.59
CA SER A 73 22.39 -13.84 10.85
C SER A 73 21.65 -14.60 9.74
N ASN A 74 20.32 -14.69 9.81
CA ASN A 74 19.49 -15.36 8.81
C ASN A 74 18.05 -14.80 8.82
N ILE A 75 17.26 -15.24 7.83
CA ILE A 75 15.85 -14.83 7.64
C ILE A 75 14.99 -15.17 8.85
N GLY A 76 15.22 -16.32 9.50
CA GLY A 76 14.45 -16.76 10.67
C GLY A 76 14.61 -15.81 11.85
N ILE A 77 15.85 -15.43 12.16
CA ILE A 77 16.14 -14.46 13.23
C ILE A 77 15.57 -13.09 12.88
N ALA A 78 15.74 -12.63 11.63
CA ALA A 78 15.16 -11.35 11.19
C ALA A 78 13.63 -11.31 11.37
N LYS A 79 12.93 -12.39 11.01
CA LYS A 79 11.48 -12.53 11.25
C LYS A 79 11.12 -12.52 12.73
N SER A 80 11.94 -13.14 13.60
CA SER A 80 11.73 -13.08 15.07
C SER A 80 11.83 -11.66 15.58
N LYS A 81 12.88 -10.92 15.20
CA LYS A 81 13.08 -9.52 15.60
C LYS A 81 11.92 -8.62 15.19
N ILE A 82 11.40 -8.81 13.97
CA ILE A 82 10.21 -8.09 13.48
C ILE A 82 8.97 -8.40 14.32
N ARG A 83 8.74 -9.68 14.64
CA ARG A 83 7.61 -10.12 15.48
C ARG A 83 7.69 -9.57 16.90
N GLU A 84 8.90 -9.51 17.45
CA GLU A 84 9.19 -8.95 18.78
C GLU A 84 9.16 -7.42 18.82
N LYS A 85 9.02 -6.76 17.65
CA LYS A 85 8.96 -5.30 17.50
C LYS A 85 10.16 -4.58 18.13
N GLU A 86 11.35 -5.16 17.98
CA GLU A 86 12.59 -4.55 18.49
C GLU A 86 12.75 -3.12 17.95
N PRO A 87 13.22 -2.15 18.75
CA PRO A 87 13.35 -0.74 18.34
C PRO A 87 14.10 -0.54 17.02
N ILE A 88 15.16 -1.33 16.80
CA ILE A 88 16.00 -1.29 15.60
C ILE A 88 15.23 -1.59 14.30
N VAL A 89 14.13 -2.34 14.38
CA VAL A 89 13.28 -2.65 13.23
C VAL A 89 12.61 -1.39 12.69
N TRP A 90 12.23 -0.45 13.58
CA TRP A 90 11.60 0.80 13.18
C TRP A 90 12.60 1.75 12.51
N GLU A 91 13.85 1.76 12.97
CA GLU A 91 14.93 2.54 12.36
C GLU A 91 15.22 2.05 10.94
N ILE A 92 15.37 0.73 10.76
CA ILE A 92 15.58 0.12 9.43
C ILE A 92 14.36 0.34 8.53
N LEU A 93 13.15 0.24 9.07
CA LEU A 93 11.93 0.51 8.30
C LEU A 93 11.91 1.95 7.79
N GLN A 94 12.29 2.94 8.62
CA GLN A 94 12.41 4.33 8.18
C GLN A 94 13.44 4.49 7.06
N GLU A 95 14.62 3.87 7.18
CA GLU A 95 15.66 3.89 6.14
C GLU A 95 15.15 3.28 4.82
N VAL A 96 14.49 2.13 4.90
CA VAL A 96 13.93 1.43 3.72
C VAL A 96 12.85 2.27 3.04
N MET A 97 11.98 2.92 3.81
CA MET A 97 10.90 3.75 3.27
C MET A 97 11.43 5.05 2.69
N GLN A 98 12.60 5.53 3.10
CA GLN A 98 13.16 6.77 2.61
C GLN A 98 13.46 6.68 1.11
N GLY A 99 12.79 7.56 0.35
CA GLY A 99 12.87 7.55 -1.11
C GLY A 99 12.00 6.49 -1.77
N HIS A 100 11.39 5.54 -1.06
CA HIS A 100 10.53 4.52 -1.66
C HIS A 100 9.07 5.01 -1.71
N PRO A 101 8.55 5.46 -2.87
CA PRO A 101 7.19 5.99 -2.94
C PRO A 101 6.14 4.88 -2.77
N VAL A 102 4.94 5.24 -2.32
CA VAL A 102 3.77 4.36 -2.28
C VAL A 102 2.63 4.99 -3.08
N LEU A 103 1.80 4.17 -3.69
CA LEU A 103 0.62 4.63 -4.43
C LEU A 103 -0.60 4.56 -3.51
N LEU A 104 -1.29 5.69 -3.35
CA LEU A 104 -2.58 5.74 -2.68
C LEU A 104 -3.71 5.77 -3.72
N ASN A 105 -4.75 4.98 -3.48
CA ASN A 105 -5.92 4.89 -4.35
C ASN A 105 -7.21 4.92 -3.53
N ARG A 106 -8.18 5.74 -3.95
CA ARG A 106 -9.55 5.72 -3.43
C ARG A 106 -10.51 5.21 -4.48
N ALA A 107 -11.34 4.23 -4.12
CA ALA A 107 -12.43 3.76 -4.97
C ALA A 107 -13.68 4.61 -4.77
N PRO A 108 -14.47 4.89 -5.83
CA PRO A 108 -14.22 4.56 -7.24
C PRO A 108 -13.19 5.50 -7.90
N THR A 109 -12.31 4.95 -8.73
CA THR A 109 -11.32 5.73 -9.50
C THR A 109 -11.96 6.27 -10.78
N LEU A 110 -12.38 7.55 -10.77
CA LEU A 110 -13.07 8.19 -11.90
C LEU A 110 -12.12 8.78 -12.95
N HIS A 111 -10.91 9.15 -12.53
CA HIS A 111 -9.89 9.77 -13.37
C HIS A 111 -8.50 9.49 -12.80
N ARG A 112 -7.46 9.83 -13.55
CA ARG A 112 -6.06 9.53 -13.20
C ARG A 112 -5.66 10.02 -11.79
N LEU A 113 -6.15 11.18 -11.34
CA LEU A 113 -5.81 11.72 -10.01
C LEU A 113 -6.41 10.93 -8.84
N GLY A 114 -7.24 9.90 -9.11
CA GLY A 114 -7.71 8.97 -8.09
C GLY A 114 -6.65 7.95 -7.66
N ILE A 115 -5.48 7.95 -8.31
CA ILE A 115 -4.26 7.24 -7.87
C ILE A 115 -3.12 8.23 -7.92
N GLN A 116 -2.39 8.41 -6.81
CA GLN A 116 -1.22 9.27 -6.76
C GLN A 116 -0.12 8.65 -5.90
N ALA A 117 1.12 9.00 -6.19
CA ALA A 117 2.29 8.58 -5.44
C ALA A 117 2.65 9.57 -4.34
N PHE A 118 3.09 9.04 -3.20
CA PHE A 118 3.55 9.82 -2.05
C PHE A 118 4.80 9.19 -1.44
N GLN A 119 5.65 10.03 -0.84
CA GLN A 119 6.69 9.60 0.08
C GLN A 119 6.04 9.23 1.41
N PRO A 120 6.07 7.96 1.84
CA PRO A 120 5.46 7.60 3.10
C PRO A 120 6.34 8.07 4.27
N ILE A 121 5.67 8.54 5.33
CA ILE A 121 6.26 8.78 6.65
C ILE A 121 5.59 7.87 7.67
N LEU A 122 6.33 7.35 8.63
CA LEU A 122 5.73 6.54 9.70
C LEU A 122 4.90 7.43 10.63
N VAL A 123 3.67 7.00 10.91
CA VAL A 123 2.78 7.64 11.88
C VAL A 123 2.31 6.65 12.94
N GLU A 124 1.97 7.19 14.11
CA GLU A 124 1.27 6.43 15.14
C GLU A 124 -0.18 6.15 14.76
N GLY A 125 -0.76 5.12 15.37
CA GLY A 125 -2.15 4.72 15.13
C GLY A 125 -2.30 3.77 13.95
N ARG A 126 -3.53 3.69 13.41
CA ARG A 126 -3.93 2.72 12.37
C ARG A 126 -4.48 3.35 11.09
N ALA A 127 -4.64 4.67 11.06
CA ALA A 127 -5.22 5.38 9.92
C ALA A 127 -4.14 5.98 9.01
N ILE A 128 -4.40 6.01 7.71
CA ILE A 128 -3.52 6.66 6.73
C ILE A 128 -3.74 8.17 6.83
N CYS A 129 -2.67 8.94 7.04
CA CYS A 129 -2.79 10.40 7.03
C CYS A 129 -2.66 10.93 5.60
N LEU A 130 -3.69 11.62 5.12
CA LEU A 130 -3.73 12.20 3.78
C LEU A 130 -3.62 13.73 3.85
N HIS A 131 -2.87 14.30 2.92
CA HIS A 131 -2.74 15.76 2.82
C HIS A 131 -4.07 16.40 2.37
N PRO A 132 -4.57 17.47 3.03
CA PRO A 132 -5.91 18.01 2.74
C PRO A 132 -6.08 18.55 1.31
N LEU A 133 -5.01 19.06 0.68
CA LEU A 133 -5.10 19.60 -0.70
C LEU A 133 -5.31 18.53 -1.78
N VAL A 134 -5.00 17.25 -1.52
CA VAL A 134 -5.22 16.18 -2.52
C VAL A 134 -6.60 15.55 -2.42
N CYS A 135 -7.36 15.82 -1.35
CA CYS A 135 -8.71 15.27 -1.14
C CYS A 135 -9.63 15.48 -2.33
N LYS A 136 -9.58 16.66 -2.97
CA LYS A 136 -10.39 16.94 -4.17
C LYS A 136 -10.04 16.03 -5.35
N GLY A 137 -8.76 15.69 -5.53
CA GLY A 137 -8.32 14.74 -6.55
C GLY A 137 -8.79 13.31 -6.28
N PHE A 138 -8.92 12.92 -5.02
CA PHE A 138 -9.48 11.62 -4.65
C PHE A 138 -11.01 11.62 -4.49
N ASN A 139 -11.63 12.80 -4.55
CA ASN A 139 -13.01 13.04 -4.13
C ASN A 139 -13.28 12.52 -2.70
N ALA A 140 -12.29 12.62 -1.82
CA ALA A 140 -12.27 12.03 -0.49
C ALA A 140 -12.74 12.99 0.59
N ASP A 141 -13.47 12.47 1.56
CA ASP A 141 -13.78 13.12 2.84
C ASP A 141 -13.21 12.27 4.00
N PHE A 142 -13.52 12.65 5.25
CA PHE A 142 -12.94 12.04 6.44
C PHE A 142 -14.03 11.50 7.39
N ASP A 143 -15.13 11.00 6.83
CA ASP A 143 -16.27 10.47 7.59
C ASP A 143 -16.25 8.92 7.74
N GLY A 144 -15.20 8.28 7.27
CA GLY A 144 -15.06 6.82 7.24
C GLY A 144 -14.44 6.26 5.96
N ASP A 145 -14.16 7.14 4.99
CA ASP A 145 -13.46 6.83 3.75
C ASP A 145 -12.19 5.99 3.96
N GLN A 146 -11.94 5.07 3.04
CA GLN A 146 -10.79 4.17 3.06
C GLN A 146 -9.98 4.29 1.77
N MET A 147 -8.66 4.19 1.90
CA MET A 147 -7.75 4.17 0.76
C MET A 147 -6.92 2.89 0.76
N ALA A 148 -6.72 2.35 -0.44
CA ALA A 148 -5.74 1.32 -0.68
C ALA A 148 -4.35 1.92 -0.86
N VAL A 149 -3.34 1.19 -0.42
CA VAL A 149 -1.92 1.51 -0.61
C VAL A 149 -1.26 0.38 -1.39
N HIS A 150 -0.39 0.72 -2.33
CA HIS A 150 0.39 -0.24 -3.12
C HIS A 150 1.87 0.16 -3.14
N VAL A 151 2.78 -0.82 -3.05
CA VAL A 151 4.23 -0.58 -3.08
C VAL A 151 4.79 -0.94 -4.46
N PRO A 152 5.33 0.03 -5.24
CA PRO A 152 6.08 -0.26 -6.46
C PRO A 152 7.37 -1.01 -6.13
N LEU A 153 7.61 -2.16 -6.76
CA LEU A 153 8.77 -3.01 -6.42
C LEU A 153 9.98 -2.76 -7.32
N SER A 154 9.79 -2.76 -8.64
CA SER A 154 10.90 -2.58 -9.58
C SER A 154 11.40 -1.13 -9.58
N LEU A 155 12.63 -0.92 -10.05
CA LEU A 155 13.22 0.42 -10.13
C LEU A 155 12.45 1.30 -11.12
N GLU A 156 11.96 0.71 -12.21
CA GLU A 156 11.15 1.37 -13.22
C GLU A 156 9.82 1.83 -12.62
N ALA A 157 9.12 0.96 -11.88
CA ALA A 157 7.84 1.30 -11.25
C ALA A 157 8.02 2.38 -10.17
N GLN A 158 9.12 2.35 -9.42
CA GLN A 158 9.45 3.43 -8.48
C GLN A 158 9.78 4.74 -9.20
N ALA A 159 10.48 4.69 -10.34
CA ALA A 159 10.79 5.88 -11.13
C ALA A 159 9.52 6.49 -11.74
N GLU A 160 8.63 5.68 -12.30
CA GLU A 160 7.32 6.12 -12.79
C GLU A 160 6.54 6.81 -11.68
N ALA A 161 6.44 6.21 -10.49
CA ALA A 161 5.75 6.80 -9.35
C ALA A 161 6.36 8.13 -8.88
N ARG A 162 7.65 8.38 -9.10
CA ARG A 162 8.29 9.66 -8.72
C ARG A 162 8.16 10.75 -9.78
N LEU A 163 8.05 10.37 -11.06
CA LEU A 163 8.18 11.31 -12.19
C LEU A 163 6.85 11.62 -12.89
N LEU A 164 5.87 10.72 -12.86
CA LEU A 164 4.59 10.82 -13.57
C LEU A 164 3.42 11.13 -12.62
#